data_AF-A0A502TMJ3-F1
#
_entry.id   AF-A0A502TMJ3-F1
#
_cell.length_a   1.000
_cell.length_b   1.000
_cell.length_c   1.000
_cell.angle_alpha   90.00
_cell.angle_beta   90.00
_cell.angle_gamma   90.00
#
_symmetry.space_group_name_H-M   'P 1'
#
loop_
_entity.id
_entity.type
_entity.pdbx_description
1 polymer ?
#
loop_
_entity_poly.entity_id
_entity_poly.type
_entity_poly.pdbx_seq_one_letter_code
_entity_poly.pdbx_strand_id
1 'polypeptide(L)'
;MADKEIGDLPAASLPLAGTELLDVVQAGNSRKVATADLALLPSMLDTDGTLAANSDSKVPTQKAVKTYADALIAANDAMVFKGVIDCSSNPNYPAADRGHQYRASVAGKIGGASGVNVEVGDMMLCITDGTAAGNQATVGSAWSIIQTNLDGAVINTRQVIAGAGLTGGGDLSSDRTLALNTDARTRNIFYVIDGGGAAITTGIKGDLPIPFACTIIEADVLADQVGSIVIDIWKNTYANFPPTVANTITAAAKPTLASAAKAQDATLTGWTTAIAAGDILRFNVDSAATLTRVTIAIKVRIN
;
A
#
# COMPACT_ATOMS: atom_id res chain seq x y z
N MET A 1 -40.54 56.07 7.43
CA MET A 1 -41.43 56.99 6.70
C MET A 1 -42.83 56.52 6.99
N ALA A 2 -43.76 57.39 7.41
CA ALA A 2 -45.16 56.98 7.54
C ALA A 2 -45.64 56.54 6.15
N ASP A 3 -46.28 55.38 6.06
CA ASP A 3 -46.87 54.91 4.81
C ASP A 3 -47.88 55.96 4.35
N LYS A 4 -47.61 56.60 3.21
CA LYS A 4 -48.56 57.53 2.60
C LYS A 4 -49.71 56.70 2.05
N GLU A 5 -50.92 56.93 2.54
CA GLU A 5 -52.10 56.33 1.93
C GLU A 5 -52.41 57.02 0.60
N ILE A 6 -53.22 56.39 -0.25
CA ILE A 6 -53.65 56.97 -1.53
C ILE A 6 -54.28 58.37 -1.35
N GLY A 7 -54.89 58.64 -0.20
CA GLY A 7 -55.48 59.93 0.16
C GLY A 7 -54.48 61.05 0.47
N ASP A 8 -53.21 60.70 0.76
CA ASP A 8 -52.16 61.67 1.11
C ASP A 8 -51.37 62.17 -0.12
N LEU A 9 -51.74 61.69 -1.31
CA LEU A 9 -51.08 62.05 -2.56
C LEU A 9 -51.70 63.32 -3.14
N PRO A 10 -50.87 64.26 -3.65
CA PRO A 10 -51.39 65.49 -4.26
C PRO A 10 -52.31 65.15 -5.45
N ALA A 11 -53.39 65.91 -5.60
CA ALA A 11 -54.30 65.78 -6.75
C ALA A 11 -53.50 65.86 -8.06
N ALA A 12 -53.83 65.00 -9.03
CA ALA A 12 -53.12 64.93 -10.30
C ALA A 12 -53.07 66.32 -10.96
N SER A 13 -51.86 66.84 -11.19
CA SER A 13 -51.64 68.21 -11.70
C SER A 13 -51.87 68.34 -13.21
N LEU A 14 -52.09 67.23 -13.91
CA LEU A 14 -52.42 67.18 -15.33
C LEU A 14 -53.77 66.49 -15.50
N PRO A 15 -54.80 67.14 -16.09
CA PRO A 15 -56.07 66.49 -16.37
C PRO A 15 -55.86 65.38 -17.42
N LEU A 16 -56.22 64.15 -17.07
CA LEU A 16 -56.16 63.00 -17.97
C LEU A 16 -57.28 63.10 -19.00
N ALA A 17 -57.03 63.83 -20.08
CA ALA A 17 -58.01 64.07 -21.13
C ALA A 17 -58.21 62.81 -22.00
N GLY A 18 -59.39 62.19 -21.90
CA GLY A 18 -59.91 61.27 -22.93
C GLY A 18 -59.49 59.80 -22.88
N THR A 19 -58.79 59.35 -21.85
CA THR A 19 -58.46 57.92 -21.65
C THR A 19 -59.45 57.26 -20.69
N GLU A 20 -59.82 56.00 -20.93
CA GLU A 20 -60.58 55.20 -19.97
C GLU A 20 -59.86 55.21 -18.60
N LEU A 21 -60.58 55.46 -17.51
CA LEU A 21 -60.02 55.56 -16.16
C LEU A 21 -60.45 54.34 -15.35
N LEU A 22 -59.49 53.69 -14.68
CA LEU A 22 -59.79 52.67 -13.69
C LEU A 22 -59.78 53.30 -12.29
N ASP A 23 -60.81 53.00 -11.51
CA ASP A 23 -60.82 53.30 -10.08
C ASP A 23 -60.00 52.23 -9.35
N VAL A 24 -58.84 52.63 -8.84
CA VAL A 24 -58.00 51.79 -7.99
C VAL A 24 -58.40 52.04 -6.54
N VAL A 25 -58.82 50.99 -5.84
CA VAL A 25 -59.22 51.03 -4.43
C VAL A 25 -58.18 50.31 -3.58
N GLN A 26 -57.60 51.02 -2.62
CA GLN A 26 -56.69 50.43 -1.62
C GLN A 26 -57.10 50.91 -0.24
N ALA A 27 -57.27 49.96 0.70
CA ALA A 27 -57.69 50.24 2.08
C ALA A 27 -58.95 51.13 2.22
N GLY A 28 -59.86 51.09 1.23
CA GLY A 28 -61.09 51.88 1.22
C GLY A 28 -60.99 53.24 0.54
N ASN A 29 -59.80 53.68 0.14
CA ASN A 29 -59.58 54.94 -0.59
C ASN A 29 -59.48 54.69 -2.10
N SER A 30 -60.14 55.52 -2.90
CA SER A 30 -60.21 55.38 -4.36
C SER A 30 -59.43 56.49 -5.07
N ARG A 31 -58.65 56.12 -6.09
CA ARG A 31 -58.02 57.09 -7.01
C ARG A 31 -58.22 56.65 -8.45
N LYS A 32 -58.58 57.60 -9.32
CA LYS A 32 -58.63 57.42 -10.76
C LYS A 32 -57.21 57.46 -11.33
N VAL A 33 -56.82 56.40 -12.02
CA VAL A 33 -55.52 56.29 -12.69
C VAL A 33 -55.73 56.09 -14.19
N ALA A 34 -54.83 56.63 -15.01
CA ALA A 34 -54.84 56.35 -16.45
C ALA A 34 -54.74 54.84 -16.67
N THR A 35 -55.60 54.30 -17.54
CA THR A 35 -55.40 52.96 -18.11
C THR A 35 -53.99 52.80 -18.68
N ALA A 36 -53.46 53.83 -19.33
CA ALA A 36 -52.12 53.83 -19.94
C ALA A 36 -50.97 53.62 -18.93
N ASP A 37 -51.08 54.19 -17.72
CA ASP A 37 -50.05 54.06 -16.68
C ASP A 37 -50.06 52.65 -16.06
N LEU A 38 -51.24 52.03 -15.96
CA LEU A 38 -51.39 50.65 -15.49
C LEU A 38 -51.02 49.62 -16.57
N ALA A 39 -51.19 49.97 -17.85
CA ALA A 39 -50.86 49.10 -19.00
C ALA A 39 -49.35 48.85 -19.16
N LEU A 40 -48.49 49.65 -18.54
CA LEU A 40 -47.04 49.44 -18.52
C LEU A 40 -46.62 48.32 -17.56
N LEU A 41 -47.36 48.08 -16.47
CA LEU A 41 -46.99 47.12 -15.41
C LEU A 41 -46.82 45.67 -15.90
N PRO A 42 -47.71 45.09 -16.74
CA PRO A 42 -47.52 43.75 -17.28
C PRO A 42 -46.30 43.65 -18.21
N SER A 43 -45.95 44.75 -18.87
CA SER A 43 -44.78 44.79 -19.76
C SER A 43 -43.46 44.82 -19.01
N MET A 44 -43.42 45.27 -17.75
CA MET A 44 -42.20 45.36 -16.94
C MET A 44 -41.83 44.04 -16.25
N LEU A 45 -42.76 43.08 -16.19
CA LEU A 45 -42.50 41.76 -15.61
C LEU A 45 -41.79 40.85 -16.62
N ASP A 46 -40.72 40.20 -16.19
CA ASP A 46 -40.07 39.14 -16.95
C ASP A 46 -40.52 37.76 -16.46
N THR A 47 -41.13 37.01 -17.38
CA THR A 47 -41.57 35.64 -17.15
C THR A 47 -40.66 34.60 -17.80
N ASP A 48 -39.58 35.03 -18.46
CA ASP A 48 -38.59 34.16 -19.06
C ASP A 48 -37.79 33.41 -17.98
N GLY A 49 -38.03 32.10 -17.86
CA GLY A 49 -37.31 31.24 -16.94
C GLY A 49 -35.84 31.01 -17.28
N THR A 50 -35.38 31.44 -18.45
CA THR A 50 -33.96 31.34 -18.84
C THR A 50 -33.17 32.61 -18.52
N LEU A 51 -33.86 33.72 -18.25
CA LEU A 51 -33.27 35.05 -18.10
C LEU A 51 -32.19 35.32 -19.18
N ALA A 52 -32.49 34.95 -20.43
CA ALA A 52 -31.50 34.96 -21.50
C ALA A 52 -31.08 36.39 -21.92
N ALA A 53 -31.92 37.39 -21.61
CA ALA A 53 -31.65 38.79 -21.88
C ALA A 53 -31.03 39.50 -20.66
N ASN A 54 -29.98 40.29 -20.88
CA ASN A 54 -29.40 41.18 -19.88
C ASN A 54 -30.14 42.53 -19.87
N SER A 55 -31.28 42.61 -19.19
CA SER A 55 -32.17 43.78 -19.23
C SER A 55 -32.18 44.56 -17.90
N ASP A 56 -31.89 45.86 -17.96
CA ASP A 56 -32.05 46.80 -16.83
C ASP A 56 -33.49 47.33 -16.67
N SER A 57 -34.38 47.02 -17.61
CA SER A 57 -35.75 47.58 -17.67
C SER A 57 -36.84 46.58 -17.29
N LYS A 58 -36.49 45.38 -16.83
CA LYS A 58 -37.46 44.33 -16.45
C LYS A 58 -37.22 43.85 -15.03
N VAL A 59 -38.30 43.48 -14.34
CA VAL A 59 -38.26 42.83 -13.03
C VAL A 59 -38.67 41.38 -13.22
N PRO A 60 -37.81 40.39 -12.90
CA PRO A 60 -38.16 39.00 -13.09
C PRO A 60 -39.18 38.53 -12.05
N THR A 61 -40.12 37.70 -12.50
CA THR A 61 -41.07 37.03 -11.62
C THR A 61 -40.35 35.99 -10.74
N GLN A 62 -40.91 35.67 -9.57
CA GLN A 62 -40.37 34.60 -8.72
C GLN A 62 -40.23 33.26 -9.48
N LYS A 63 -41.16 32.98 -10.40
CA LYS A 63 -41.11 31.81 -11.27
C LYS A 63 -39.91 31.86 -12.22
N ALA A 64 -39.68 32.99 -12.89
CA ALA A 64 -38.54 33.18 -13.79
C ALA A 64 -37.20 32.98 -13.07
N VAL A 65 -37.03 33.65 -11.92
CA VAL A 65 -35.80 33.52 -11.09
C VAL A 65 -35.60 32.09 -10.62
N LYS A 66 -36.67 31.43 -10.12
CA LYS A 66 -36.57 30.06 -9.64
C LYS A 66 -36.19 29.09 -10.76
N THR A 67 -36.82 29.20 -11.93
CA THR A 67 -36.50 28.35 -13.09
C THR A 67 -35.05 28.55 -13.54
N TYR A 68 -34.57 29.79 -13.61
CA TYR A 68 -33.19 30.08 -13.99
C TYR A 68 -32.20 29.47 -12.99
N ALA A 69 -32.43 29.71 -11.69
CA ALA A 69 -31.58 29.17 -10.64
C ALA A 69 -31.58 27.63 -10.60
N ASP A 70 -32.73 26.98 -10.79
CA ASP A 70 -32.85 25.52 -10.87
C ASP A 70 -32.09 24.96 -12.10
N ALA A 71 -32.17 25.66 -13.25
CA ALA A 71 -31.51 25.26 -14.49
C ALA A 71 -29.97 25.34 -14.40
N LEU A 72 -29.41 26.29 -13.65
CA LEU A 72 -27.96 26.41 -13.48
C LEU A 72 -27.29 25.17 -12.89
N ILE A 73 -28.04 24.39 -12.10
CA ILE A 73 -27.53 23.19 -11.42
C ILE A 73 -27.81 21.94 -12.26
N ALA A 74 -29.06 21.75 -12.70
CA ALA A 74 -29.50 20.52 -13.34
C ALA A 74 -29.19 20.45 -14.84
N ALA A 75 -29.22 21.58 -15.57
CA ALA A 75 -29.04 21.56 -17.03
C ALA A 75 -27.56 21.56 -17.47
N ASN A 76 -26.64 21.85 -16.55
CA ASN A 76 -25.21 21.98 -16.82
C ASN A 76 -24.37 20.86 -16.18
N ASP A 77 -24.99 19.79 -15.69
CA ASP A 77 -24.30 18.66 -15.06
C ASP A 77 -23.32 19.08 -13.96
N ALA A 78 -23.71 20.10 -13.17
CA ALA A 78 -22.85 20.62 -12.13
C ALA A 78 -22.54 19.52 -11.11
N MET A 79 -21.33 19.52 -10.55
CA MET A 79 -21.01 18.60 -9.45
C MET A 79 -21.77 19.03 -8.19
N VAL A 80 -22.76 18.23 -7.79
CA VAL A 80 -23.61 18.50 -6.63
C VAL A 80 -23.32 17.48 -5.55
N PHE A 81 -22.82 17.94 -4.41
CA PHE A 81 -22.67 17.07 -3.24
C PHE A 81 -24.05 16.72 -2.66
N LYS A 82 -24.42 15.44 -2.77
CA LYS A 82 -25.72 14.91 -2.33
C LYS A 82 -25.69 14.36 -0.92
N GLY A 83 -24.51 14.08 -0.37
CA GLY A 83 -24.34 13.66 1.01
C GLY A 83 -23.28 12.60 1.21
N VAL A 84 -23.32 11.96 2.38
CA VAL A 84 -22.41 10.89 2.77
C VAL A 84 -23.12 9.53 2.72
N ILE A 85 -22.38 8.47 2.40
CA ILE A 85 -22.86 7.09 2.39
C ILE A 85 -22.02 6.26 3.37
N ASP A 86 -22.69 5.59 4.31
CA ASP A 86 -22.06 4.59 5.17
C ASP A 86 -21.93 3.26 4.40
N CYS A 87 -20.69 2.91 4.03
CA CYS A 87 -20.44 1.73 3.20
C CYS A 87 -20.23 0.44 4.00
N SER A 88 -20.33 0.48 5.34
CA SER A 88 -20.04 -0.68 6.20
C SER A 88 -20.93 -1.90 5.94
N SER A 89 -22.15 -1.66 5.47
CA SER A 89 -23.13 -2.69 5.12
C SER A 89 -23.12 -3.09 3.63
N ASN A 90 -22.16 -2.57 2.87
CA ASN A 90 -22.05 -2.74 1.42
C ASN A 90 -23.33 -2.31 0.66
N PRO A 91 -23.81 -1.05 0.81
CA PRO A 91 -25.05 -0.59 0.19
C PRO A 91 -24.96 -0.55 -1.35
N ASN A 92 -26.13 -0.53 -1.98
CA ASN A 92 -26.27 -0.24 -3.41
C ASN A 92 -26.03 1.24 -3.70
N TYR A 93 -25.77 1.56 -4.98
CA TYR A 93 -25.79 2.94 -5.44
C TYR A 93 -27.20 3.53 -5.30
N PRO A 94 -27.33 4.80 -4.86
CA PRO A 94 -28.61 5.49 -4.85
C PRO A 94 -29.07 5.83 -6.28
N ALA A 95 -30.33 6.23 -6.43
CA ALA A 95 -30.76 6.86 -7.67
C ALA A 95 -30.11 8.24 -7.81
N ALA A 96 -29.61 8.58 -8.99
CA ALA A 96 -28.84 9.79 -9.20
C ALA A 96 -28.86 10.28 -10.65
N ASP A 97 -28.58 11.56 -10.83
CA ASP A 97 -28.34 12.21 -12.11
C ASP A 97 -26.85 12.54 -12.24
N ARG A 98 -26.39 12.87 -13.45
CA ARG A 98 -24.98 13.18 -13.68
C ARG A 98 -24.55 14.37 -12.83
N GLY A 99 -23.32 14.32 -12.32
CA GLY A 99 -22.79 15.35 -11.42
C GLY A 99 -23.18 15.14 -9.95
N HIS A 100 -24.16 14.29 -9.62
CA HIS A 100 -24.42 13.93 -8.23
C HIS A 100 -23.22 13.21 -7.62
N GLN A 101 -22.72 13.75 -6.52
CA GLN A 101 -21.53 13.28 -5.83
C GLN A 101 -21.86 12.90 -4.38
N TYR A 102 -21.32 11.77 -3.93
CA TYR A 102 -21.42 11.30 -2.56
C TYR A 102 -20.02 11.06 -1.99
N ARG A 103 -19.91 11.06 -0.66
CA ARG A 103 -18.67 10.73 0.05
C ARG A 103 -18.87 9.52 0.95
N ALA A 104 -17.94 8.56 0.93
CA ALA A 104 -17.95 7.46 1.86
C ALA A 104 -17.61 7.94 3.29
N SER A 105 -18.51 7.69 4.25
CA SER A 105 -18.27 8.03 5.66
C SER A 105 -17.61 6.90 6.45
N VAL A 106 -17.78 5.65 6.00
CA VAL A 106 -17.21 4.43 6.60
C VAL A 106 -16.70 3.55 5.47
N ALA A 107 -15.60 2.83 5.69
CA ALA A 107 -15.06 1.89 4.71
C ALA A 107 -15.98 0.68 4.50
N GLY A 108 -15.92 0.10 3.31
CA GLY A 108 -16.69 -1.07 2.93
C GLY A 108 -16.77 -1.20 1.41
N LYS A 109 -17.95 -1.48 0.87
CA LYS A 109 -18.19 -1.51 -0.57
C LYS A 109 -19.36 -0.62 -0.97
N ILE A 110 -19.34 -0.11 -2.19
CA ILE A 110 -20.48 0.55 -2.82
C ILE A 110 -20.90 -0.22 -4.07
N GLY A 111 -22.22 -0.40 -4.24
CA GLY A 111 -22.80 -1.23 -5.29
C GLY A 111 -23.13 -2.66 -4.86
N GLY A 112 -23.44 -2.89 -3.58
CA GLY A 112 -23.85 -4.20 -3.07
C GLY A 112 -22.67 -5.14 -2.76
N ALA A 113 -22.95 -6.44 -2.60
CA ALA A 113 -21.94 -7.47 -2.26
C ALA A 113 -20.80 -7.59 -3.31
N SER A 114 -21.14 -7.39 -4.59
CA SER A 114 -20.21 -7.33 -5.73
C SER A 114 -19.67 -5.90 -5.97
N GLY A 115 -19.88 -5.00 -5.02
CA GLY A 115 -19.50 -3.61 -5.09
C GLY A 115 -18.00 -3.36 -5.12
N VAL A 116 -17.64 -2.13 -5.47
CA VAL A 116 -16.25 -1.63 -5.44
C VAL A 116 -15.89 -1.29 -4.01
N ASN A 117 -14.69 -1.67 -3.58
CA ASN A 117 -14.15 -1.29 -2.29
C ASN A 117 -13.94 0.23 -2.21
N VAL A 118 -14.36 0.82 -1.11
CA VAL A 118 -14.17 2.25 -0.81
C VAL A 118 -13.74 2.41 0.63
N GLU A 119 -12.90 3.40 0.86
CA GLU A 119 -12.43 3.80 2.18
C GLU A 119 -13.09 5.12 2.62
N VAL A 120 -12.93 5.47 3.90
CA VAL A 120 -13.46 6.74 4.43
C VAL A 120 -12.87 7.91 3.65
N GLY A 121 -13.73 8.74 3.08
CA GLY A 121 -13.32 9.93 2.34
C GLY A 121 -13.40 9.79 0.83
N ASP A 122 -13.51 8.58 0.30
CA ASP A 122 -13.68 8.34 -1.13
C ASP A 122 -14.94 8.96 -1.68
N MET A 123 -14.91 9.31 -2.96
CA MET A 123 -16.01 9.99 -3.63
C MET A 123 -16.66 9.07 -4.67
N MET A 124 -17.99 9.05 -4.70
CA MET A 124 -18.77 8.43 -5.77
C MET A 124 -19.41 9.51 -6.61
N LEU A 125 -19.17 9.51 -7.92
CA LEU A 125 -19.73 10.46 -8.87
C LEU A 125 -20.63 9.72 -9.86
N CYS A 126 -21.90 10.10 -9.94
CA CYS A 126 -22.77 9.64 -11.02
C CYS A 126 -22.39 10.39 -12.31
N ILE A 127 -22.21 9.65 -13.40
CA ILE A 127 -21.82 10.18 -14.71
C ILE A 127 -22.93 10.06 -15.76
N THR A 128 -24.11 9.58 -15.37
CA THR A 128 -25.25 9.37 -16.26
C THR A 128 -26.54 9.87 -15.64
N ASP A 129 -27.35 10.60 -16.41
CA ASP A 129 -28.65 11.11 -15.97
C ASP A 129 -29.71 10.01 -15.80
N GLY A 130 -30.61 10.17 -14.83
CA GLY A 130 -31.71 9.24 -14.60
C GLY A 130 -31.28 7.83 -14.17
N THR A 131 -30.13 7.70 -13.52
CA THR A 131 -29.62 6.41 -13.04
C THR A 131 -30.48 5.92 -11.88
N ALA A 132 -31.06 4.73 -12.02
CA ALA A 132 -31.82 4.09 -10.95
C ALA A 132 -30.90 3.58 -9.81
N ALA A 133 -31.46 3.41 -8.61
CA ALA A 133 -30.73 2.75 -7.52
C ALA A 133 -30.45 1.28 -7.87
N GLY A 134 -29.25 0.79 -7.57
CA GLY A 134 -28.86 -0.56 -7.98
C GLY A 134 -27.47 -1.00 -7.54
N ASN A 135 -27.12 -2.24 -7.84
CA ASN A 135 -25.82 -2.82 -7.51
C ASN A 135 -24.78 -2.56 -8.62
N GLN A 136 -23.54 -2.95 -8.38
CA GLN A 136 -22.42 -2.78 -9.32
C GLN A 136 -22.67 -3.45 -10.67
N ALA A 137 -23.34 -4.61 -10.70
CA ALA A 137 -23.63 -5.32 -11.94
C ALA A 137 -24.70 -4.60 -12.78
N THR A 138 -25.69 -3.96 -12.14
CA THR A 138 -26.82 -3.34 -12.83
C THR A 138 -26.56 -1.89 -13.24
N VAL A 139 -25.93 -1.11 -12.38
CA VAL A 139 -25.77 0.35 -12.59
C VAL A 139 -24.34 0.84 -12.42
N GLY A 140 -23.37 -0.04 -12.11
CA GLY A 140 -22.00 0.37 -11.80
C GLY A 140 -21.27 1.10 -12.92
N SER A 141 -21.68 0.94 -14.19
CA SER A 141 -21.11 1.68 -15.32
C SER A 141 -21.51 3.17 -15.36
N ALA A 142 -22.59 3.54 -14.66
CA ALA A 142 -23.03 4.93 -14.51
C ALA A 142 -22.30 5.66 -13.36
N TRP A 143 -21.40 4.99 -12.64
CA TRP A 143 -20.70 5.53 -11.49
C TRP A 143 -19.19 5.51 -11.70
N SER A 144 -18.57 6.63 -11.36
CA SER A 144 -17.12 6.74 -11.22
C SER A 144 -16.77 6.82 -9.74
N ILE A 145 -15.92 5.90 -9.28
CA ILE A 145 -15.38 5.91 -7.92
C ILE A 145 -14.02 6.58 -7.96
N ILE A 146 -13.87 7.65 -7.20
CA ILE A 146 -12.63 8.38 -7.04
C ILE A 146 -12.08 8.01 -5.67
N GLN A 147 -11.13 7.09 -5.67
CA GLN A 147 -10.42 6.69 -4.45
C GLN A 147 -9.41 7.79 -4.09
N THR A 148 -9.63 8.46 -2.98
CA THR A 148 -8.84 9.62 -2.52
C THR A 148 -7.69 9.22 -1.61
N ASN A 149 -7.71 8.00 -1.08
CA ASN A 149 -6.75 7.44 -0.15
C ASN A 149 -6.35 6.02 -0.59
N LEU A 150 -5.68 5.92 -1.74
CA LEU A 150 -4.93 4.72 -2.10
C LEU A 150 -3.71 4.57 -1.15
N ASP A 151 -3.95 4.29 0.13
CA ASP A 151 -2.89 4.07 1.11
C ASP A 151 -2.50 2.58 1.11
N GLY A 152 -1.26 2.29 0.71
CA GLY A 152 -0.74 0.92 0.61
C GLY A 152 -1.32 0.07 -0.54
N ALA A 153 -2.07 0.64 -1.48
CA ALA A 153 -2.68 -0.09 -2.58
C ALA A 153 -1.65 -0.51 -3.66
N VAL A 154 -0.84 -1.51 -3.36
CA VAL A 154 -0.30 -2.36 -4.42
C VAL A 154 -1.41 -3.28 -4.87
N ILE A 155 -1.68 -3.33 -6.19
CA ILE A 155 -2.60 -4.32 -6.75
C ILE A 155 -2.18 -5.72 -6.29
N ASN A 156 -3.07 -6.44 -5.60
CA ASN A 156 -2.84 -7.77 -5.02
C ASN A 156 -2.40 -8.84 -6.06
N THR A 157 -2.39 -8.49 -7.34
CA THR A 157 -1.85 -9.29 -8.44
C THR A 157 -0.32 -9.21 -8.58
N ARG A 158 0.36 -8.27 -7.90
CA ARG A 158 1.83 -8.17 -7.90
C ARG A 158 2.42 -8.86 -6.68
N GLN A 159 3.41 -9.71 -6.92
CA GLN A 159 4.06 -10.51 -5.89
C GLN A 159 5.58 -10.46 -6.02
N VAL A 160 6.27 -10.60 -4.89
CA VAL A 160 7.68 -10.94 -4.86
C VAL A 160 7.79 -12.46 -4.82
N ILE A 161 8.30 -13.04 -5.89
CA ILE A 161 8.51 -14.48 -5.99
C ILE A 161 9.91 -14.79 -5.45
N ALA A 162 9.99 -15.30 -4.23
CA ALA A 162 11.24 -15.79 -3.68
C ALA A 162 11.63 -17.09 -4.40
N GLY A 163 12.64 -17.02 -5.25
CA GLY A 163 13.23 -18.18 -5.91
C GLY A 163 14.18 -18.97 -4.99
N ALA A 164 14.89 -19.93 -5.57
CA ALA A 164 15.91 -20.69 -4.84
C ALA A 164 16.96 -19.76 -4.23
N GLY A 165 17.25 -19.96 -2.94
CA GLY A 165 18.24 -19.16 -2.20
C GLY A 165 17.67 -17.96 -1.43
N LEU A 166 16.40 -17.61 -1.63
CA LEU A 166 15.72 -16.54 -0.89
C LEU A 166 14.49 -17.07 -0.14
N THR A 167 14.12 -16.38 0.93
CA THR A 167 12.85 -16.55 1.65
C THR A 167 12.15 -15.19 1.79
N GLY A 168 10.87 -15.20 2.16
CA GLY A 168 10.10 -13.98 2.43
C GLY A 168 9.33 -13.38 1.26
N GLY A 169 9.13 -14.13 0.18
CA GLY A 169 8.23 -13.75 -0.93
C GLY A 169 6.77 -13.61 -0.47
N GLY A 170 5.87 -13.28 -1.40
CA GLY A 170 4.45 -13.07 -1.13
C GLY A 170 3.88 -11.93 -1.96
N ASP A 171 2.59 -11.63 -1.78
CA ASP A 171 2.00 -10.41 -2.32
C ASP A 171 2.54 -9.17 -1.61
N LEU A 172 2.30 -8.01 -2.20
CA LEU A 172 2.74 -6.72 -1.67
C LEU A 172 1.64 -6.03 -0.84
N SER A 173 0.74 -6.80 -0.22
CA SER A 173 -0.31 -6.25 0.67
C SER A 173 0.25 -5.75 2.02
N SER A 174 1.53 -6.00 2.28
CA SER A 174 2.27 -5.53 3.45
C SER A 174 3.77 -5.52 3.14
N ASP A 175 4.57 -4.89 4.03
CA ASP A 175 6.02 -4.91 3.91
C ASP A 175 6.56 -6.34 3.80
N ARG A 176 7.52 -6.53 2.88
CA ARG A 176 8.19 -7.81 2.66
C ARG A 176 9.62 -7.75 3.16
N THR A 177 9.97 -8.71 4.03
CA THR A 177 11.36 -8.94 4.43
C THR A 177 11.91 -10.10 3.61
N LEU A 178 12.91 -9.83 2.77
CA LEU A 178 13.61 -10.86 2.00
C LEU A 178 14.91 -11.23 2.70
N ALA A 179 15.19 -12.53 2.80
CA ALA A 179 16.41 -13.02 3.42
C ALA A 179 17.02 -14.15 2.59
N LEU A 180 18.35 -14.30 2.68
CA LEU A 180 19.03 -15.48 2.15
C LEU A 180 18.59 -16.70 2.97
N ASN A 181 18.19 -17.77 2.27
CA ASN A 181 17.83 -19.01 2.94
C ASN A 181 19.07 -19.71 3.52
N THR A 182 18.83 -20.72 4.35
CA THR A 182 19.88 -21.46 5.07
C THR A 182 20.87 -22.14 4.13
N ASP A 183 20.41 -22.61 2.97
CA ASP A 183 21.23 -23.32 1.98
C ASP A 183 22.17 -22.34 1.26
N ALA A 184 21.67 -21.17 0.88
CA ALA A 184 22.45 -20.11 0.25
C ALA A 184 23.61 -19.64 1.15
N ARG A 185 23.50 -19.84 2.47
CA ARG A 185 24.50 -19.46 3.48
C ARG A 185 25.50 -20.58 3.83
N THR A 186 25.36 -21.77 3.28
CA THR A 186 26.22 -22.93 3.63
C THR A 186 27.46 -23.02 2.75
N ARG A 187 28.66 -23.14 3.35
CA ARG A 187 29.94 -23.29 2.64
C ARG A 187 30.77 -24.39 3.28
N ASN A 188 31.81 -24.86 2.58
CA ASN A 188 32.81 -25.76 3.14
C ASN A 188 34.14 -25.03 3.31
N ILE A 189 34.77 -25.21 4.46
CA ILE A 189 36.16 -24.87 4.73
C ILE A 189 36.95 -26.17 4.53
N PHE A 190 37.81 -26.21 3.51
CA PHE A 190 38.63 -27.39 3.23
C PHE A 190 40.04 -27.20 3.74
N TYR A 191 40.59 -28.24 4.36
CA TYR A 191 42.00 -28.35 4.67
C TYR A 191 42.52 -29.73 4.26
N VAL A 192 43.58 -29.75 3.45
CA VAL A 192 44.20 -30.99 2.97
C VAL A 192 45.50 -31.20 3.71
N ILE A 193 45.64 -32.36 4.35
CA ILE A 193 46.86 -32.85 4.95
C ILE A 193 47.46 -33.87 3.98
N ASP A 194 48.63 -33.57 3.43
CA ASP A 194 49.33 -34.41 2.47
C ASP A 194 50.70 -34.81 3.04
N GLY A 195 50.98 -36.12 3.06
CA GLY A 195 52.27 -36.69 3.46
C GLY A 195 53.31 -36.74 2.35
N GLY A 196 53.01 -36.21 1.15
CA GLY A 196 53.89 -36.26 0.00
C GLY A 196 54.10 -37.66 -0.56
N GLY A 197 53.08 -38.52 -0.45
CA GLY A 197 53.15 -39.96 -0.78
C GLY A 197 53.73 -40.85 0.32
N ALA A 198 54.18 -40.28 1.44
CA ALA A 198 54.51 -41.01 2.66
C ALA A 198 53.33 -41.00 3.64
N ALA A 199 53.38 -41.87 4.66
CA ALA A 199 52.38 -41.88 5.72
C ALA A 199 52.40 -40.53 6.46
N ILE A 200 51.21 -39.96 6.71
CA ILE A 200 51.04 -38.71 7.47
C ILE A 200 51.68 -38.87 8.85
N THR A 201 52.55 -37.92 9.21
CA THR A 201 53.19 -37.88 10.54
C THR A 201 52.30 -37.17 11.56
N THR A 202 52.58 -37.28 12.85
CA THR A 202 51.90 -36.49 13.89
C THR A 202 52.36 -35.03 13.90
N GLY A 203 51.65 -34.18 14.65
CA GLY A 203 51.96 -32.77 14.86
C GLY A 203 51.19 -31.80 13.95
N ILE A 204 51.57 -30.52 14.03
CA ILE A 204 50.92 -29.40 13.34
C ILE A 204 51.11 -29.54 11.83
N LYS A 205 50.01 -29.45 11.07
CA LYS A 205 50.00 -29.53 9.60
C LYS A 205 49.86 -28.19 8.93
N GLY A 206 49.20 -27.24 9.60
CA GLY A 206 49.20 -25.84 9.21
C GLY A 206 48.02 -25.06 9.76
N ASP A 207 47.90 -23.84 9.26
CA ASP A 207 47.04 -22.79 9.78
C ASP A 207 46.22 -22.16 8.64
N LEU A 208 44.94 -21.88 8.91
CA LEU A 208 44.02 -21.31 7.95
C LEU A 208 43.24 -20.15 8.59
N PRO A 209 43.47 -18.88 8.18
CA PRO A 209 42.65 -17.76 8.62
C PRO A 209 41.27 -17.81 7.97
N ILE A 210 40.21 -17.60 8.77
CA ILE A 210 38.82 -17.59 8.30
C ILE A 210 38.33 -16.14 8.22
N PRO A 211 38.05 -15.58 7.04
CA PRO A 211 37.78 -14.15 6.89
C PRO A 211 36.33 -13.75 7.22
N PHE A 212 35.46 -14.70 7.56
CA PHE A 212 34.04 -14.46 7.82
C PHE A 212 33.59 -15.15 9.09
N ALA A 213 32.54 -14.62 9.73
CA ALA A 213 31.92 -15.27 10.88
C ALA A 213 30.99 -16.39 10.41
N CYS A 214 31.08 -17.55 11.04
CA CYS A 214 30.25 -18.70 10.70
C CYS A 214 30.05 -19.65 11.87
N THR A 215 29.10 -20.55 11.71
CA THR A 215 28.84 -21.65 12.65
C THR A 215 29.13 -22.97 11.95
N ILE A 216 29.96 -23.83 12.56
CA ILE A 216 30.21 -25.20 12.07
C ILE A 216 28.93 -26.04 12.24
N ILE A 217 28.57 -26.77 11.19
CA ILE A 217 27.36 -27.61 11.17
C ILE A 217 27.63 -29.07 10.85
N GLU A 218 28.78 -29.40 10.25
CA GLU A 218 29.18 -30.77 9.92
C GLU A 218 30.69 -30.81 9.71
N ALA A 219 31.34 -31.92 10.07
CA ALA A 219 32.75 -32.17 9.84
C ALA A 219 32.93 -33.52 9.14
N ASP A 220 33.50 -33.50 7.94
CA ASP A 220 33.84 -34.70 7.17
C ASP A 220 35.34 -34.92 7.14
N VAL A 221 35.74 -36.18 7.26
CA VAL A 221 37.11 -36.66 7.05
C VAL A 221 37.10 -37.61 5.86
N LEU A 222 37.85 -37.30 4.82
CA LEU A 222 37.96 -38.10 3.60
C LEU A 222 39.43 -38.45 3.34
N ALA A 223 39.75 -39.73 3.28
CA ALA A 223 41.12 -40.22 3.07
C ALA A 223 41.32 -40.81 1.67
N ASP A 224 42.58 -40.91 1.26
CA ASP A 224 43.02 -41.55 0.03
C ASP A 224 42.88 -43.07 0.03
N GLN A 225 42.90 -43.69 1.21
CA GLN A 225 42.77 -45.13 1.40
C GLN A 225 42.15 -45.46 2.76
N VAL A 226 41.94 -46.74 3.04
CA VAL A 226 41.51 -47.20 4.37
C VAL A 226 42.68 -47.08 5.34
N GLY A 227 42.46 -46.40 6.46
CA GLY A 227 43.47 -46.25 7.50
C GLY A 227 42.89 -45.57 8.73
N SER A 228 43.77 -45.04 9.58
CA SER A 228 43.38 -44.40 10.83
C SER A 228 44.07 -43.06 11.00
N ILE A 229 43.35 -42.07 11.51
CA ILE A 229 43.88 -40.75 11.84
C ILE A 229 43.01 -40.10 12.90
N VAL A 230 43.61 -39.33 13.80
CA VAL A 230 42.92 -38.47 14.76
C VAL A 230 43.45 -37.07 14.58
N ILE A 231 42.57 -36.13 14.23
CA ILE A 231 42.91 -34.73 13.97
C ILE A 231 42.24 -33.87 15.02
N ASP A 232 43.01 -33.00 15.67
CA ASP A 232 42.51 -31.96 16.54
C ASP A 232 42.52 -30.62 15.78
N ILE A 233 41.49 -29.80 16.01
CA ILE A 233 41.39 -28.47 15.41
C ILE A 233 41.41 -27.47 16.56
N TRP A 234 42.35 -26.53 16.48
CA TRP A 234 42.51 -25.48 17.47
C TRP A 234 42.17 -24.13 16.86
N LYS A 235 41.55 -23.23 17.63
CA LYS A 235 41.10 -21.93 17.14
C LYS A 235 41.58 -20.81 18.04
N ASN A 236 42.22 -19.79 17.47
CA ASN A 236 42.53 -18.57 18.21
C ASN A 236 42.39 -17.33 17.32
N THR A 237 42.32 -16.16 17.93
CA THR A 237 42.30 -14.89 17.20
C THR A 237 43.66 -14.62 16.55
N TYR A 238 43.68 -13.82 15.48
CA TYR A 238 44.91 -13.38 14.85
C TYR A 238 45.90 -12.73 15.84
N ALA A 239 45.40 -11.93 16.79
CA ALA A 239 46.22 -11.25 17.79
C ALA A 239 46.93 -12.20 18.76
N ASN A 240 46.34 -13.38 19.01
CA ASN A 240 46.85 -14.38 19.94
C ASN A 240 47.47 -15.59 19.22
N PHE A 241 47.84 -15.45 17.95
CA PHE A 241 48.53 -16.50 17.22
C PHE A 241 49.89 -16.82 17.88
N PRO A 242 50.27 -18.11 18.04
CA PRO A 242 49.61 -19.30 17.50
C PRO A 242 48.55 -19.97 18.41
N PRO A 243 47.48 -20.59 17.85
CA PRO A 243 46.64 -21.53 18.59
C PRO A 243 47.46 -22.70 19.15
N THR A 244 47.10 -23.14 20.36
CA THR A 244 47.68 -24.29 21.07
C THR A 244 46.60 -25.31 21.42
N VAL A 245 46.99 -26.46 22.01
CA VAL A 245 46.04 -27.50 22.44
C VAL A 245 44.98 -26.99 23.43
N ALA A 246 45.29 -25.94 24.21
CA ALA A 246 44.32 -25.30 25.10
C ALA A 246 43.16 -24.62 24.34
N ASN A 247 43.32 -24.42 23.03
CA ASN A 247 42.37 -23.78 22.14
C ASN A 247 41.59 -24.79 21.28
N THR A 248 41.56 -26.08 21.65
CA THR A 248 40.79 -27.09 20.92
C THR A 248 39.32 -26.73 20.81
N ILE A 249 38.76 -26.89 19.61
CA ILE A 249 37.33 -26.72 19.34
C ILE A 249 36.59 -28.04 19.20
N THR A 250 37.29 -29.18 19.24
CA THR A 250 36.71 -30.51 19.02
C THR A 250 36.51 -31.30 20.32
N ALA A 251 37.04 -30.80 21.44
CA ALA A 251 37.00 -31.45 22.74
C ALA A 251 37.42 -32.93 22.66
N ALA A 252 36.60 -33.86 23.16
CA ALA A 252 36.85 -35.30 23.08
C ALA A 252 36.42 -35.93 21.74
N ALA A 253 35.55 -35.26 20.96
CA ALA A 253 34.99 -35.76 19.72
C ALA A 253 35.83 -35.30 18.50
N LYS A 254 37.12 -35.61 18.53
CA LYS A 254 38.07 -35.23 17.47
C LYS A 254 37.72 -35.91 16.15
N PRO A 255 37.81 -35.22 14.98
CA PRO A 255 37.72 -35.86 13.67
C PRO A 255 38.62 -37.10 13.59
N THR A 256 38.00 -38.28 13.44
CA THR A 256 38.68 -39.56 13.58
C THR A 256 38.31 -40.52 12.45
N LEU A 257 39.31 -41.17 11.86
CA LEU A 257 39.16 -42.42 11.13
C LEU A 257 39.76 -43.55 11.95
N ALA A 258 39.05 -44.67 12.01
CA ALA A 258 39.52 -45.91 12.63
C ALA A 258 39.30 -47.05 11.63
N SER A 259 40.37 -47.45 10.93
CA SER A 259 40.31 -48.44 9.84
C SER A 259 39.20 -48.13 8.82
N ALA A 260 39.11 -46.87 8.41
CA ALA A 260 38.09 -46.36 7.51
C ALA A 260 38.69 -45.41 6.47
N ALA A 261 38.00 -45.22 5.34
CA ALA A 261 38.38 -44.22 4.33
C ALA A 261 37.61 -42.90 4.49
N LYS A 262 36.52 -42.88 5.28
CA LYS A 262 35.71 -41.69 5.52
C LYS A 262 34.99 -41.73 6.87
N ALA A 263 34.75 -40.57 7.44
CA ALA A 263 33.88 -40.36 8.60
C ALA A 263 33.18 -39.00 8.47
N GLN A 264 32.00 -38.90 9.07
CA GLN A 264 31.21 -37.68 9.12
C GLN A 264 30.67 -37.50 10.54
N ASP A 265 30.76 -36.27 11.04
CA ASP A 265 30.09 -35.84 12.27
C ASP A 265 29.22 -34.61 11.99
N ALA A 266 27.91 -34.83 11.94
CA ALA A 266 26.90 -33.76 11.84
C ALA A 266 26.31 -33.37 13.22
N THR A 267 26.71 -34.06 14.30
CA THR A 267 26.21 -33.79 15.66
C THR A 267 27.15 -32.86 16.42
N LEU A 268 28.46 -32.98 16.20
CA LEU A 268 29.50 -32.11 16.74
C LEU A 268 29.46 -32.02 18.27
N THR A 269 29.26 -33.16 18.94
CA THR A 269 29.05 -33.22 20.39
C THR A 269 30.25 -32.63 21.13
N GLY A 270 30.00 -31.57 21.91
CA GLY A 270 31.05 -30.90 22.70
C GLY A 270 31.94 -29.96 21.89
N TRP A 271 31.70 -29.77 20.59
CA TRP A 271 32.47 -28.84 19.78
C TRP A 271 32.14 -27.38 20.11
N THR A 272 33.15 -26.52 20.04
CA THR A 272 32.94 -25.07 19.94
C THR A 272 32.72 -24.73 18.47
N THR A 273 31.46 -24.54 18.06
CA THR A 273 31.08 -24.41 16.64
C THR A 273 31.10 -22.97 16.12
N ALA A 274 31.15 -21.96 16.99
CA ALA A 274 31.20 -20.56 16.57
C ALA A 274 32.63 -20.16 16.16
N ILE A 275 32.77 -19.68 14.93
CA ILE A 275 34.00 -19.08 14.40
C ILE A 275 33.73 -17.60 14.13
N ALA A 276 34.54 -16.72 14.71
CA ALA A 276 34.49 -15.29 14.42
C ALA A 276 35.30 -14.97 13.16
N ALA A 277 34.94 -13.88 12.47
CA ALA A 277 35.75 -13.38 11.36
C ALA A 277 37.16 -13.01 11.86
N GLY A 278 38.18 -13.49 11.17
CA GLY A 278 39.59 -13.31 11.52
C GLY A 278 40.16 -14.36 12.49
N ASP A 279 39.36 -15.33 12.96
CA ASP A 279 39.89 -16.48 13.70
C ASP A 279 40.78 -17.33 12.78
N ILE A 280 41.83 -17.93 13.36
CA ILE A 280 42.73 -18.86 12.69
C ILE A 280 42.44 -20.26 13.20
N LEU A 281 42.22 -21.19 12.27
CA LEU A 281 42.14 -22.63 12.55
C LEU A 281 43.50 -23.28 12.33
N ARG A 282 43.99 -23.99 13.34
CA ARG A 282 45.20 -24.83 13.28
C ARG A 282 44.81 -26.30 13.28
N PHE A 283 45.39 -27.07 12.36
CA PHE A 283 45.14 -28.50 12.24
C PHE A 283 46.32 -29.28 12.80
N ASN A 284 46.07 -30.10 13.83
CA ASN A 284 47.07 -30.94 14.48
C ASN A 284 46.71 -32.42 14.31
N VAL A 285 47.68 -33.25 13.90
CA VAL A 285 47.50 -34.70 13.85
C VAL A 285 47.99 -35.30 15.15
N ASP A 286 47.07 -35.83 15.95
CA ASP A 286 47.40 -36.52 17.21
C ASP A 286 47.96 -37.91 16.95
N SER A 287 47.37 -38.62 15.98
CA SER A 287 47.83 -39.92 15.52
C SER A 287 47.45 -40.13 14.06
N ALA A 288 48.25 -40.89 13.33
CA ALA A 288 47.98 -41.30 11.95
C ALA A 288 48.67 -42.63 11.66
N ALA A 289 48.05 -43.45 10.82
CA ALA A 289 48.62 -44.67 10.29
C ALA A 289 48.19 -44.85 8.85
N THR A 290 49.13 -45.29 8.00
CA THR A 290 48.98 -45.68 6.58
C THR A 290 48.51 -44.61 5.61
N LEU A 291 47.61 -43.71 5.98
CA LEU A 291 47.07 -42.66 5.11
C LEU A 291 48.17 -41.74 4.59
N THR A 292 48.15 -41.44 3.30
CA THR A 292 49.11 -40.50 2.69
C THR A 292 48.48 -39.15 2.39
N ARG A 293 47.14 -39.07 2.31
CA ARG A 293 46.42 -37.80 2.15
C ARG A 293 45.03 -37.85 2.79
N VAL A 294 44.71 -36.82 3.59
CA VAL A 294 43.40 -36.64 4.23
C VAL A 294 42.87 -35.25 3.95
N THR A 295 41.60 -35.14 3.57
CA THR A 295 40.87 -33.88 3.48
C THR A 295 39.92 -33.76 4.66
N ILE A 296 40.04 -32.67 5.41
CA ILE A 296 39.04 -32.23 6.38
C ILE A 296 38.15 -31.21 5.69
N ALA A 297 36.85 -31.51 5.59
CA ALA A 297 35.84 -30.58 5.11
C ALA A 297 34.95 -30.18 6.27
N ILE A 298 35.09 -28.93 6.71
CA ILE A 298 34.24 -28.35 7.74
C ILE A 298 33.12 -27.58 7.06
N LYS A 299 31.92 -28.11 7.09
CA LYS A 299 30.73 -27.43 6.60
C LYS A 299 30.30 -26.39 7.61
N VAL A 300 30.09 -25.17 7.12
CA VAL A 300 29.74 -24.02 7.94
C VAL A 300 28.55 -23.29 7.35
N ARG A 301 27.80 -22.62 8.22
CA ARG A 301 26.80 -21.64 7.85
C ARG A 301 27.32 -20.24 8.16
N ILE A 302 27.39 -19.38 7.15
CA ILE A 302 27.81 -17.98 7.32
C ILE A 302 26.73 -17.24 8.12
N ASN A 303 27.16 -16.43 9.10
CA ASN A 303 26.29 -15.66 10.01
C ASN A 303 25.74 -14.38 9.37
#